data_AF-A0A947MU21-F1
#
_entry.id   AF-A0A947MU21-F1
#
_cell.length_a   1.000
_cell.length_b   1.000
_cell.length_c   1.000
_cell.angle_alpha   90.00
_cell.angle_beta   90.00
_cell.angle_gamma   90.00
#
_symmetry.space_group_name_H-M   'P 1'
#
loop_
_entity.id
_entity.type
_entity.pdbx_description
1 polymer ?
#
loop_
_entity_poly.entity_id
_entity_poly.type
_entity_poly.pdbx_seq_one_letter_code
_entity_poly.pdbx_strand_id
1 'polypeptide(L)'
;MPSALHESILTLLRDRPSLAAELLRDALAVDLPAFTDAVISDANFAELPPTEYRADLVVQLRAKVPVLGIVCEAQLSADPVKRYRWLCYVALLADRWGCPVILLVVTPDRVVAAWASQPIAFSGPGSTFVPMVLGPEQVPWIRPDAPVVPELAVLSALAHGNDPGGLETVMAAIQKTVGLDDGRAAFYYDLIV
;
A
#
# COMPACT_ATOMS: atom_id res chain seq x y z
N MET A 1 9.95 -17.08 28.97
CA MET A 1 9.26 -18.38 28.93
C MET A 1 7.77 -18.12 29.10
N PRO A 2 6.90 -18.77 28.30
CA PRO A 2 5.45 -18.66 28.48
C PRO A 2 5.03 -19.16 29.86
N SER A 3 3.92 -18.64 30.39
CA SER A 3 3.38 -19.10 31.68
C SER A 3 2.65 -20.42 31.54
N ALA A 4 2.54 -21.20 32.62
CA ALA A 4 1.76 -22.45 32.64
C ALA A 4 0.30 -22.25 32.22
N LEU A 5 -0.28 -21.09 32.58
CA LEU A 5 -1.63 -20.70 32.16
C LEU A 5 -1.70 -20.45 30.65
N HIS A 6 -0.72 -19.76 30.06
CA HIS A 6 -0.66 -19.51 28.62
C HIS A 6 -0.65 -20.83 27.83
N GLU A 7 0.22 -21.77 28.23
CA GLU A 7 0.30 -23.08 27.58
C GLU A 7 -0.99 -23.88 27.75
N SER A 8 -1.61 -23.83 28.93
CA SER A 8 -2.88 -24.53 29.18
C SER A 8 -3.99 -24.02 28.25
N ILE A 9 -4.08 -22.71 28.03
CA ILE A 9 -5.07 -22.12 27.10
C ILE A 9 -4.82 -22.57 25.66
N LEU A 10 -3.56 -22.56 25.21
CA LEU A 10 -3.22 -23.03 23.87
C LEU A 10 -3.50 -24.53 23.69
N THR A 11 -3.27 -25.35 24.71
CA THR A 11 -3.59 -26.78 24.70
C THR A 11 -5.08 -27.01 24.48
N LEU A 12 -5.97 -26.27 25.15
CA LEU A 12 -7.42 -26.39 24.92
C LEU A 12 -7.82 -26.16 23.46
N LEU A 13 -7.20 -25.17 22.80
CA LEU A 13 -7.44 -24.86 21.39
C LEU A 13 -6.80 -25.89 20.45
N ARG A 14 -5.63 -26.45 20.80
CA ARG A 14 -4.98 -27.52 20.03
C ARG A 14 -5.75 -28.83 20.11
N ASP A 15 -6.26 -29.19 21.29
CA ASP A 15 -7.02 -30.41 21.51
C ASP A 15 -8.34 -30.40 20.73
N ARG A 16 -8.93 -29.22 20.51
CA ARG A 16 -10.17 -29.05 19.75
C ARG A 16 -10.16 -27.75 18.93
N PRO A 17 -9.55 -27.74 17.72
CA PRO A 17 -9.41 -26.52 16.91
C PRO A 17 -10.73 -25.81 16.57
N SER A 18 -11.85 -26.55 16.47
CA SER A 18 -13.17 -25.96 16.24
C SER A 18 -13.61 -24.99 17.34
N LEU A 19 -13.07 -25.15 18.57
CA LEU A 19 -13.34 -24.28 19.70
C LEU A 19 -13.01 -22.82 19.39
N ALA A 20 -11.98 -22.53 18.58
CA ALA A 20 -11.64 -21.16 18.19
C ALA A 20 -12.80 -20.48 17.44
N ALA A 21 -13.42 -21.19 16.49
CA ALA A 21 -14.55 -20.68 15.72
C ALA A 21 -15.82 -20.56 16.58
N GLU A 22 -16.07 -21.52 17.48
CA GLU A 22 -17.19 -21.48 18.42
C GLU A 22 -17.08 -20.29 19.38
N LEU A 23 -15.89 -20.03 19.93
CA LEU A 23 -15.66 -18.87 20.79
C LEU A 23 -15.88 -17.55 20.05
N LEU A 24 -15.40 -17.44 18.80
CA LEU A 24 -15.63 -16.26 17.97
C LEU A 24 -17.13 -16.02 17.71
N ARG A 25 -17.86 -17.07 17.34
CA ARG A 25 -19.29 -16.97 17.04
C ARG A 25 -20.15 -16.77 18.28
N ASP A 26 -20.03 -17.65 19.27
CA ASP A 26 -20.99 -17.75 20.38
C ASP A 26 -20.65 -16.81 21.54
N ALA A 27 -19.36 -16.55 21.80
CA ALA A 27 -18.94 -15.68 22.88
C ALA A 27 -18.62 -14.25 22.41
N LEU A 28 -18.15 -14.08 21.18
CA LEU A 28 -17.76 -12.77 20.62
C LEU A 28 -18.70 -12.25 19.52
N ALA A 29 -19.75 -13.00 19.17
CA ALA A 29 -20.76 -12.60 18.18
C ALA A 29 -20.17 -12.21 16.82
N VAL A 30 -19.10 -12.90 16.40
CA VAL A 30 -18.47 -12.70 15.08
C VAL A 30 -19.15 -13.58 14.04
N ASP A 31 -19.63 -12.97 12.96
CA ASP A 31 -20.11 -13.69 11.78
C ASP A 31 -18.93 -14.34 11.04
N LEU A 32 -18.88 -15.67 11.08
CA LEU A 32 -17.86 -16.46 10.40
C LEU A 32 -18.37 -16.94 9.03
N PRO A 33 -17.48 -17.05 8.02
CA PRO A 33 -17.83 -17.71 6.76
C PRO A 33 -18.15 -19.19 7.00
N ALA A 34 -18.90 -19.81 6.09
CA ALA A 34 -19.11 -21.26 6.13
C ALA A 34 -17.78 -22.01 5.96
N PHE A 35 -17.53 -23.01 6.81
CA PHE A 35 -16.36 -23.90 6.76
C PHE A 35 -16.77 -25.33 7.13
N THR A 36 -15.98 -26.33 6.70
CA THR A 36 -16.21 -27.75 7.00
C THR A 36 -15.33 -28.25 8.13
N ASP A 37 -14.09 -27.77 8.18
CA ASP A 37 -13.05 -28.29 9.07
C ASP A 37 -12.24 -27.15 9.69
N ALA A 38 -11.73 -27.38 10.90
CA ALA A 38 -10.78 -26.50 11.57
C ALA A 38 -9.48 -27.31 11.81
N VAL A 39 -8.38 -26.87 11.20
CA VAL A 39 -7.10 -27.57 11.23
C VAL A 39 -6.03 -26.68 11.84
N ILE A 40 -5.11 -27.29 12.60
CA ILE A 40 -3.93 -26.59 13.09
C ILE A 40 -2.98 -26.40 11.92
N SER A 41 -2.60 -25.15 11.66
CA SER A 41 -1.56 -24.79 10.70
C SER A 41 -0.27 -24.43 11.44
N ASP A 42 0.84 -24.34 10.70
CA ASP A 42 2.09 -23.87 11.29
C ASP A 42 1.91 -22.44 11.84
N ALA A 43 2.32 -22.25 13.09
CA ALA A 43 2.31 -20.96 13.78
C ALA A 43 3.61 -20.18 13.57
N ASN A 44 4.62 -20.80 12.94
CA ASN A 44 5.87 -20.16 12.58
C ASN A 44 5.74 -19.37 11.29
N PHE A 45 5.49 -18.07 11.42
CA PHE A 45 5.42 -17.16 10.27
C PHE A 45 6.75 -16.96 9.54
N ALA A 46 7.87 -17.48 10.06
CA ALA A 46 9.16 -17.46 9.36
C ALA A 46 9.20 -18.37 8.11
N GLU A 47 8.25 -19.32 7.98
CA GLU A 47 8.14 -20.23 6.84
C GLU A 47 7.25 -19.69 5.71
N LEU A 48 6.61 -18.53 5.89
CA LEU A 48 6.06 -17.79 4.75
C LEU A 48 7.24 -17.58 3.78
N PRO A 49 7.18 -18.14 2.54
CA PRO A 49 8.32 -18.12 1.66
C PRO A 49 8.84 -16.68 1.58
N PRO A 50 10.16 -16.44 1.61
CA PRO A 50 10.74 -15.15 1.29
C PRO A 50 10.57 -14.91 -0.21
N THR A 51 9.31 -14.91 -0.67
CA THR A 51 8.87 -14.07 -1.76
C THR A 51 9.31 -12.71 -1.30
N GLU A 52 10.41 -12.21 -1.85
CA GLU A 52 11.02 -10.98 -1.39
C GLU A 52 9.92 -9.92 -1.41
N TYR A 53 9.39 -9.60 -0.22
CA TYR A 53 8.34 -8.64 -0.01
C TYR A 53 8.96 -7.26 -0.23
N ARG A 54 9.29 -6.97 -1.49
CA ARG A 54 9.98 -5.78 -1.95
C ARG A 54 8.90 -4.77 -2.32
N ALA A 55 8.77 -3.78 -1.46
CA ALA A 55 8.14 -2.53 -1.87
C ALA A 55 9.04 -1.83 -2.89
N ASP A 56 8.44 -1.08 -3.82
CA ASP A 56 9.22 -0.31 -4.80
C ASP A 56 10.09 0.76 -4.10
N LEU A 57 9.52 1.42 -3.09
CA LEU A 57 10.21 2.38 -2.24
C LEU A 57 9.58 2.42 -0.85
N VAL A 58 10.39 2.66 0.17
CA VAL A 58 9.88 2.95 1.52
C VAL A 58 10.52 4.22 2.05
N VAL A 59 9.68 5.16 2.49
CA VAL A 59 10.09 6.41 3.12
C VAL A 59 9.77 6.32 4.61
N GLN A 60 10.73 6.71 5.46
CA GLN A 60 10.54 6.77 6.90
C GLN A 60 10.59 8.22 7.37
N LEU A 61 9.48 8.71 7.93
CA LEU A 61 9.45 10.00 8.61
C LEU A 61 9.96 9.83 10.04
N ARG A 62 10.86 10.72 10.48
CA ARG A 62 11.54 10.60 11.77
C ARG A 62 11.51 11.90 12.56
N ALA A 63 11.27 11.77 13.86
CA ALA A 63 11.51 12.80 14.87
C ALA A 63 12.44 12.21 15.94
N LYS A 64 13.73 12.08 15.61
CA LYS A 64 14.76 11.25 16.30
C LYS A 64 14.50 9.74 16.19
N VAL A 65 13.26 9.31 16.40
CA VAL A 65 12.77 7.94 16.17
C VAL A 65 11.80 7.91 14.98
N PRO A 66 11.55 6.75 14.35
CA PRO A 66 10.49 6.60 13.36
C PRO A 66 9.13 7.03 13.93
N VAL A 67 8.39 7.84 13.18
CA VAL A 67 7.03 8.28 13.57
C VAL A 67 5.96 7.89 12.55
N LEU A 68 6.35 7.68 11.29
CA LEU A 68 5.48 7.17 10.24
C LEU A 68 6.32 6.49 9.16
N GLY A 69 5.93 5.30 8.73
CA GLY A 69 6.39 4.71 7.48
C GLY A 69 5.45 5.00 6.32
N ILE A 70 6.00 5.18 5.13
CA ILE A 70 5.25 5.31 3.88
C ILE A 70 5.82 4.29 2.91
N VAL A 71 5.03 3.27 2.61
CA VAL A 71 5.30 2.33 1.51
C VAL A 71 4.83 3.01 0.24
N CYS A 72 5.72 3.18 -0.74
CA CYS A 72 5.43 3.80 -2.02
C CYS A 72 5.45 2.72 -3.11
N GLU A 73 4.40 2.67 -3.91
CA GLU A 73 4.21 1.71 -5.00
C GLU A 73 3.89 2.44 -6.29
N ALA A 74 4.71 2.25 -7.32
CA ALA A 74 4.40 2.74 -8.66
C ALA A 74 3.63 1.65 -9.40
N GLN A 75 2.35 1.87 -9.68
CA GLN A 75 1.50 0.84 -10.26
C GLN A 75 1.03 1.19 -11.66
N LEU A 76 1.36 0.35 -12.64
CA LEU A 76 1.03 0.55 -14.06
C LEU A 76 -0.06 -0.40 -14.59
N SER A 77 -0.48 -1.39 -13.79
CA SER A 77 -1.53 -2.34 -14.14
C SER A 77 -2.22 -2.88 -12.88
N ALA A 78 -3.43 -3.42 -13.00
CA ALA A 78 -4.08 -4.07 -11.86
C ALA A 78 -3.44 -5.45 -11.58
N ASP A 79 -3.06 -5.71 -10.33
CA ASP A 79 -2.54 -7.01 -9.87
C ASP A 79 -3.26 -7.43 -8.56
N PRO A 80 -4.26 -8.33 -8.63
CA PRO A 80 -5.02 -8.78 -7.48
C PRO A 80 -4.16 -9.41 -6.37
N VAL A 81 -3.06 -10.08 -6.72
CA VAL A 81 -2.17 -10.75 -5.76
C VAL A 81 -1.37 -9.71 -4.97
N LYS A 82 -1.03 -8.59 -5.61
CA LYS A 82 -0.25 -7.49 -4.99
C LYS A 82 -1.00 -6.83 -3.82
N ARG A 83 -2.34 -6.81 -3.85
CA ARG A 83 -3.18 -6.18 -2.80
C ARG A 83 -2.92 -6.78 -1.41
N TYR A 84 -2.89 -8.11 -1.29
CA TYR A 84 -2.58 -8.74 -0.01
C TYR A 84 -1.10 -8.59 0.39
N ARG A 85 -0.18 -8.51 -0.58
CA ARG A 85 1.23 -8.23 -0.29
C ARG A 85 1.43 -6.84 0.30
N TRP A 86 0.70 -5.83 -0.15
CA TRP A 86 0.76 -4.49 0.43
C TRP A 86 0.41 -4.47 1.92
N LEU A 87 -0.55 -5.30 2.36
CA LEU A 87 -0.87 -5.44 3.78
C LEU A 87 0.31 -6.02 4.56
N CYS A 88 1.00 -7.01 3.99
CA CYS A 88 2.21 -7.57 4.59
C CYS A 88 3.29 -6.49 4.74
N TYR A 89 3.50 -5.63 3.73
CA TYR A 89 4.50 -4.56 3.80
C TYR A 89 4.20 -3.60 4.97
N VAL A 90 2.94 -3.14 5.05
CA VAL A 90 2.50 -2.23 6.09
C VAL A 90 2.64 -2.85 7.47
N ALA A 91 2.14 -4.08 7.66
CA ALA A 91 2.19 -4.77 8.94
C ALA A 91 3.63 -5.07 9.41
N LEU A 92 4.48 -5.59 8.51
CA LEU A 92 5.88 -5.92 8.82
C LEU A 92 6.70 -4.68 9.16
N LEU A 93 6.49 -3.56 8.45
CA LEU A 93 7.18 -2.31 8.75
C LEU A 93 6.68 -1.67 10.04
N ALA A 94 5.37 -1.74 10.30
CA ALA A 94 4.78 -1.23 11.54
C ALA A 94 5.33 -1.97 12.76
N ASP A 95 5.42 -3.30 12.71
CA ASP A 95 6.06 -4.12 13.73
C ASP A 95 7.55 -3.76 13.89
N ARG A 96 8.30 -3.74 12.78
CA ARG A 96 9.75 -3.45 12.80
C ARG A 96 10.08 -2.07 13.36
N TRP A 97 9.26 -1.06 13.07
CA TRP A 97 9.56 0.33 13.43
C TRP A 97 8.81 0.81 14.67
N GLY A 98 7.84 0.04 15.17
CA GLY A 98 7.01 0.41 16.31
C GLY A 98 6.21 1.70 16.07
N CYS A 99 5.88 2.01 14.81
CA CYS A 99 5.13 3.21 14.44
C CYS A 99 4.14 2.91 13.30
N PRO A 100 3.11 3.75 13.10
CA PRO A 100 2.16 3.57 12.00
C PRO A 100 2.86 3.55 10.64
N VAL A 101 2.28 2.81 9.69
CA VAL A 101 2.74 2.76 8.30
C VAL A 101 1.52 2.91 7.39
N ILE A 102 1.67 3.71 6.33
CA ILE A 102 0.66 3.91 5.29
C ILE A 102 1.19 3.45 3.93
N LEU A 103 0.28 3.12 3.03
CA LEU A 103 0.59 2.81 1.64
C LEU A 103 0.20 3.99 0.76
N LEU A 104 1.14 4.46 -0.05
CA LEU A 104 0.96 5.39 -1.15
C LEU A 104 1.13 4.64 -2.47
N VAL A 105 0.09 4.58 -3.28
CA VAL A 105 0.14 4.09 -4.66
C VAL A 105 0.14 5.29 -5.60
N VAL A 106 1.08 5.34 -6.54
CA VAL A 106 1.15 6.37 -7.58
C VAL A 106 0.93 5.72 -8.93
N THR A 107 0.03 6.29 -9.73
CA THR A 107 -0.27 5.76 -11.07
C THR A 107 -0.77 6.87 -12.01
N PRO A 108 -0.34 6.89 -13.28
CA PRO A 108 -0.90 7.80 -14.29
C PRO A 108 -2.21 7.26 -14.91
N ASP A 109 -2.66 6.05 -14.56
CA ASP A 109 -3.82 5.42 -15.19
C ASP A 109 -5.07 5.50 -14.30
N ARG A 110 -6.19 6.00 -14.85
CA ARG A 110 -7.46 6.17 -14.11
C ARG A 110 -8.07 4.85 -13.67
N VAL A 111 -7.98 3.81 -14.50
CA VAL A 111 -8.53 2.48 -14.21
C VAL A 111 -7.72 1.80 -13.11
N VAL A 112 -6.38 1.89 -13.17
CA VAL A 112 -5.50 1.38 -12.12
C VAL A 112 -5.71 2.16 -10.81
N ALA A 113 -5.89 3.48 -10.86
CA ALA A 113 -6.19 4.30 -9.68
C ALA A 113 -7.50 3.89 -9.00
N ALA A 114 -8.57 3.68 -9.79
CA ALA A 114 -9.87 3.25 -9.29
C ALA A 114 -9.81 1.84 -8.67
N TRP A 115 -9.04 0.93 -9.28
CA TRP A 115 -8.80 -0.41 -8.75
C TRP A 115 -7.97 -0.37 -7.46
N ALA A 116 -6.88 0.41 -7.43
CA ALA A 116 -6.01 0.52 -6.27
C ALA A 116 -6.75 1.13 -5.07
N SER A 117 -7.64 2.09 -5.31
CA SER A 117 -8.43 2.79 -4.28
C SER A 117 -9.48 1.92 -3.60
N GLN A 118 -9.79 0.73 -4.13
CA GLN A 118 -10.76 -0.15 -3.50
C GLN A 118 -10.29 -0.54 -2.09
N PRO A 119 -11.17 -0.57 -1.09
CA PRO A 119 -10.83 -1.12 0.23
C PRO A 119 -10.38 -2.58 0.15
N ILE A 120 -9.44 -2.98 1.01
CA ILE A 120 -9.02 -4.37 1.19
C ILE A 120 -9.59 -4.84 2.53
N ALA A 121 -10.50 -5.82 2.47
CA ALA A 121 -10.95 -6.52 3.66
C ALA A 121 -9.85 -7.49 4.11
N PHE A 122 -9.31 -7.31 5.31
CA PHE A 122 -8.11 -8.03 5.75
C PHE A 122 -8.05 -8.46 7.21
N SER A 123 -9.01 -8.03 8.03
CA SER A 123 -9.16 -8.55 9.39
C SER A 123 -10.63 -8.67 9.76
N GLY A 124 -10.92 -8.95 11.04
CA GLY A 124 -12.27 -9.18 11.54
C GLY A 124 -13.27 -8.05 11.25
N PRO A 125 -14.54 -8.23 11.64
CA PRO A 125 -15.65 -7.35 11.26
C PRO A 125 -15.32 -5.85 11.37
N GLY A 126 -15.62 -5.10 10.31
CA GLY A 126 -15.42 -3.64 10.26
C GLY A 126 -13.99 -3.17 9.98
N SER A 127 -13.03 -4.08 9.79
CA SER A 127 -11.64 -3.69 9.52
C SER A 127 -11.31 -3.72 8.03
N THR A 128 -11.10 -2.53 7.47
CA THR A 128 -10.71 -2.36 6.06
C THR A 128 -9.44 -1.54 5.97
N PHE A 129 -8.52 -1.97 5.11
CA PHE A 129 -7.36 -1.19 4.73
C PHE A 129 -7.68 -0.40 3.46
N VAL A 130 -7.42 0.90 3.47
CA VAL A 130 -7.64 1.77 2.32
C VAL A 130 -6.30 2.37 1.89
N PRO A 131 -5.78 2.00 0.71
CA PRO A 131 -4.59 2.62 0.13
C PRO A 131 -4.76 4.13 -0.10
N MET A 132 -3.72 4.92 0.14
CA MET A 132 -3.67 6.30 -0.34
C MET A 132 -3.25 6.27 -1.81
N VAL A 133 -4.10 6.72 -2.73
CA VAL A 133 -3.85 6.63 -4.17
C VAL A 133 -3.71 8.03 -4.77
N LEU A 134 -2.61 8.24 -5.47
CA LEU A 134 -2.36 9.42 -6.30
C LEU A 134 -2.52 9.01 -7.77
N GLY A 135 -3.74 9.16 -8.29
CA GLY A 135 -4.09 8.93 -9.69
C GLY A 135 -4.38 10.23 -10.45
N PRO A 136 -4.79 10.16 -11.73
CA PRO A 136 -5.10 11.36 -12.52
C PRO A 136 -6.16 12.27 -11.92
N GLU A 137 -7.08 11.75 -11.10
CA GLU A 137 -8.07 12.60 -10.42
C GLU A 137 -7.47 13.46 -9.30
N GLN A 138 -6.40 12.98 -8.65
CA GLN A 138 -5.72 13.69 -7.56
C GLN A 138 -4.56 14.56 -8.07
N VAL A 139 -3.98 14.22 -9.21
CA VAL A 139 -2.91 15.00 -9.84
C VAL A 139 -3.52 16.19 -10.60
N PRO A 140 -3.16 17.44 -10.28
CA PRO A 140 -3.76 18.60 -10.92
C PRO A 140 -3.31 18.73 -12.37
N TRP A 141 -4.16 19.31 -13.21
CA TRP A 141 -3.73 19.90 -14.48
C TRP A 141 -2.87 21.13 -14.19
N ILE A 142 -1.75 21.26 -14.89
CA ILE A 142 -0.81 22.36 -14.66
C ILE A 142 -0.77 23.32 -15.85
N ARG A 143 -0.42 24.57 -15.56
CA ARG A 143 -0.09 25.60 -16.54
C ARG A 143 1.35 26.08 -16.31
N PRO A 144 2.00 26.71 -17.31
CA PRO A 144 3.37 27.21 -17.18
C PRO A 144 3.66 28.05 -15.93
N ASP A 145 2.70 28.89 -15.52
CA ASP A 145 2.79 29.82 -14.41
C ASP A 145 2.42 29.20 -13.05
N ALA A 146 1.91 27.96 -13.02
CA ALA A 146 1.49 27.31 -11.79
C ALA A 146 2.67 27.13 -10.80
N PRO A 147 2.52 27.51 -9.51
CA PRO A 147 3.58 27.38 -8.52
C PRO A 147 3.68 25.95 -7.97
N VAL A 148 4.02 24.99 -8.84
CA VAL A 148 4.21 23.57 -8.50
C VAL A 148 5.67 23.17 -8.59
N VAL A 149 6.06 22.15 -7.82
CA VAL A 149 7.39 21.54 -7.91
C VAL A 149 7.52 20.74 -9.21
N PRO A 150 8.75 20.59 -9.77
CA PRO A 150 8.96 19.89 -11.04
C PRO A 150 8.43 18.45 -11.06
N GLU A 151 8.56 17.70 -9.95
CA GLU A 151 8.10 16.31 -9.85
C GLU A 151 6.58 16.20 -9.98
N LEU A 152 5.83 17.12 -9.37
CA LEU A 152 4.38 17.17 -9.52
C LEU A 152 4.00 17.55 -10.96
N ALA A 153 4.82 18.39 -11.60
CA ALA A 153 4.60 18.76 -12.99
C ALA A 153 4.81 17.58 -13.94
N VAL A 154 5.85 16.77 -13.71
CA VAL A 154 6.10 15.51 -14.43
C VAL A 154 4.94 14.53 -14.22
N LEU A 155 4.49 14.33 -12.99
CA LEU A 155 3.33 13.46 -12.71
C LEU A 155 2.06 13.95 -13.44
N SER A 156 1.86 15.27 -13.52
CA SER A 156 0.74 15.86 -14.27
C SER A 156 0.83 15.56 -15.76
N ALA A 157 2.00 15.71 -16.36
CA ALA A 157 2.25 15.33 -17.75
C ALA A 157 2.02 13.84 -18.00
N LEU A 158 2.49 12.96 -17.12
CA LEU A 158 2.26 11.52 -17.22
C LEU A 158 0.77 11.15 -17.12
N ALA A 159 0.02 11.83 -16.23
CA ALA A 159 -1.39 11.54 -16.00
C ALA A 159 -2.33 12.10 -17.08
N HIS A 160 -2.01 13.27 -17.64
CA HIS A 160 -2.92 14.04 -18.50
C HIS A 160 -2.40 14.30 -19.91
N GLY A 161 -1.14 13.98 -20.21
CA GLY A 161 -0.49 14.36 -21.47
C GLY A 161 -1.14 13.79 -22.73
N ASN A 162 -1.78 12.62 -22.59
CA ASN A 162 -2.50 11.94 -23.68
C ASN A 162 -3.99 12.31 -23.76
N ASP A 163 -4.51 13.07 -22.79
CA ASP A 163 -5.90 13.54 -22.79
C ASP A 163 -6.05 14.76 -23.73
N PRO A 164 -7.26 15.08 -24.23
CA PRO A 164 -7.49 16.31 -24.99
C PRO A 164 -7.04 17.56 -24.23
N GLY A 165 -6.14 18.35 -24.81
CA GLY A 165 -5.52 19.51 -24.16
C GLY A 165 -4.26 19.19 -23.34
N GLY A 166 -3.86 17.92 -23.24
CA GLY A 166 -2.70 17.45 -22.49
C GLY A 166 -1.37 18.05 -22.92
N LEU A 167 -1.24 18.44 -24.20
CA LEU A 167 -0.02 19.07 -24.73
C LEU A 167 0.39 20.32 -23.94
N GLU A 168 -0.56 21.16 -23.51
CA GLU A 168 -0.26 22.35 -22.72
C GLU A 168 0.33 21.97 -21.35
N THR A 169 -0.18 20.91 -20.74
CA THR A 169 0.33 20.35 -19.48
C THR A 169 1.72 19.73 -19.65
N VAL A 170 1.98 19.01 -20.74
CA VAL A 170 3.32 18.48 -21.06
C VAL A 170 4.33 19.62 -21.26
N MET A 171 3.96 20.65 -22.04
CA MET A 171 4.82 21.82 -22.26
C MET A 171 5.12 22.57 -20.96
N ALA A 172 4.11 22.75 -20.11
CA ALA A 172 4.28 23.33 -18.79
C ALA A 172 5.24 22.50 -17.93
N ALA A 173 5.13 21.17 -17.96
CA ALA A 173 6.03 20.28 -17.22
C ALA A 173 7.48 20.40 -17.69
N ILE A 174 7.73 20.39 -19.01
CA ILE A 174 9.07 20.61 -19.58
C ILE A 174 9.65 21.94 -19.10
N GLN A 175 8.86 23.01 -19.10
CA GLN A 175 9.33 24.32 -18.62
C GLN A 175 9.70 24.30 -17.14
N LYS A 176 8.98 23.51 -16.31
CA LYS A 176 9.28 23.36 -14.89
C LYS A 176 10.54 22.54 -14.62
N THR A 177 11.02 21.72 -15.56
CA THR A 177 12.28 20.98 -15.39
C THR A 177 13.50 21.82 -15.77
N VAL A 178 13.32 22.96 -16.45
CA VAL A 178 14.39 23.91 -16.77
C VAL A 178 15.00 24.47 -15.48
N GLY A 179 16.29 24.23 -15.28
CA GLY A 179 17.03 24.67 -14.09
C GLY A 179 17.24 23.59 -13.03
N LEU A 180 16.76 22.37 -13.26
CA LEU A 180 17.26 21.18 -12.56
C LEU A 180 18.69 20.85 -13.02
N ASP A 181 19.38 20.03 -12.24
CA ASP A 181 20.65 19.44 -12.68
C ASP A 181 20.45 18.63 -13.96
N ASP A 182 21.47 18.60 -14.83
CA ASP A 182 21.39 18.04 -16.18
C ASP A 182 20.88 16.58 -16.18
N GLY A 183 21.25 15.80 -15.16
CA GLY A 183 20.81 14.41 -15.02
C GLY A 183 19.31 14.28 -14.75
N ARG A 184 18.79 15.05 -13.79
CA ARG A 184 17.35 15.06 -13.48
C ARG A 184 16.52 15.68 -14.58
N ALA A 185 17.00 16.75 -15.20
CA ALA A 185 16.31 17.39 -16.31
C ALA A 185 16.14 16.43 -17.49
N ALA A 186 17.21 15.72 -17.89
CA ALA A 186 17.17 14.73 -18.97
C ALA A 186 16.22 13.58 -18.66
N PHE A 187 16.33 12.99 -17.46
CA PHE A 187 15.46 11.89 -17.05
C PHE A 187 13.98 12.28 -17.05
N TYR A 188 13.63 13.46 -16.52
CA TYR A 188 12.25 13.92 -16.52
C TYR A 188 11.72 14.25 -17.92
N TYR A 189 12.57 14.74 -18.82
CA TYR A 189 12.21 14.94 -20.22
C TYR A 189 11.89 13.62 -20.91
N ASP A 190 12.75 12.61 -20.78
CA ASP A 190 12.56 11.27 -21.38
C ASP A 190 11.30 10.55 -20.87
N LEU A 191 10.80 10.92 -19.68
CA LEU A 191 9.57 10.36 -19.13
C LEU A 191 8.30 10.96 -19.76
N ILE A 192 8.35 12.22 -20.21
CA ILE A 192 7.14 12.98 -20.60
C ILE A 192 7.03 13.23 -22.11
N VAL A 193 8.07 12.91 -22.89
CA VAL A 193 8.13 13.07 -24.36
C VAL A 193 8.36 11.72 -25.02
#